data_AF-A0A7S4SF37-F1
#
_entry.id   AF-A0A7S4SF37-F1
#
_cell.length_a   1.000
_cell.length_b   1.000
_cell.length_c   1.000
_cell.angle_alpha   90.00
_cell.angle_beta   90.00
_cell.angle_gamma   90.00
#
_symmetry.space_group_name_H-M   'P 1'
#
loop_
_entity.id
_entity.type
_entity.pdbx_description
1 polymer ?
#
loop_
_entity_poly.entity_id
_entity_poly.type
_entity_poly.pdbx_seq_one_letter_code
_entity_poly.pdbx_strand_id
1 'polypeptide(L)'
;HTHCSNLHMFTKISLSHLHILNKGTLGIITKIALSCPKLPTSRQAALLQCPTFNDVRTTLSTAKEKLGEILSAFEFMDYEVVSLVQQQQQQTVLIEEEDDESDNPFFLLVETQGSNSEHDREKMEQFLECCMEDGFV
;
A
#
# COMPACT_ATOMS: atom_id res chain seq x y z
N HIS A 1 -6.16 12.63 -39.00
CA HIS A 1 -6.89 11.39 -38.65
C HIS A 1 -5.90 10.36 -38.12
N THR A 2 -5.59 10.45 -36.83
CA THR A 2 -4.71 9.55 -36.09
C THR A 2 -5.53 8.38 -35.55
N HIS A 3 -5.40 7.21 -36.17
CA HIS A 3 -5.91 5.96 -35.62
C HIS A 3 -4.85 5.36 -34.70
N CYS A 4 -5.05 5.47 -33.38
CA CYS A 4 -4.38 4.61 -32.41
C CYS A 4 -5.06 3.25 -32.44
N SER A 5 -4.43 2.28 -33.11
CA SER A 5 -4.80 0.88 -33.03
C SER A 5 -4.21 0.30 -31.75
N ASN A 6 -5.07 -0.04 -30.78
CA ASN A 6 -4.72 -0.86 -29.62
C ASN A 6 -4.25 -2.24 -30.11
N LEU A 7 -2.94 -2.42 -30.27
CA LEU A 7 -2.35 -3.70 -30.66
C LEU A 7 -1.91 -4.46 -29.41
N HIS A 8 -2.81 -5.26 -28.84
CA HIS A 8 -2.41 -6.31 -27.90
C HIS A 8 -1.74 -7.45 -28.70
N MET A 9 -0.40 -7.45 -28.74
CA MET A 9 0.38 -8.49 -29.41
C MET A 9 0.59 -9.69 -28.47
N PHE A 10 -0.18 -10.77 -28.67
CA PHE A 10 -0.01 -12.05 -27.99
C PHE A 10 0.81 -13.00 -28.87
N THR A 11 2.15 -12.88 -28.87
CA THR A 11 3.01 -13.92 -29.47
C THR A 11 4.30 -14.12 -28.67
N LYS A 12 4.42 -15.32 -28.07
CA LYS A 12 5.65 -15.97 -27.54
C LYS A 12 6.39 -15.21 -26.43
N ILE A 13 7.17 -15.97 -25.66
CA ILE A 13 7.93 -15.54 -24.47
C ILE A 13 8.51 -14.13 -24.68
N SER A 14 8.05 -13.17 -23.87
CA SER A 14 8.52 -11.79 -23.92
C SER A 14 9.97 -11.73 -23.43
N LEU A 15 10.91 -11.58 -24.36
CA LEU A 15 12.34 -11.34 -24.09
C LEU A 15 12.56 -10.14 -23.14
N SER A 16 11.61 -9.20 -23.08
CA SER A 16 11.62 -8.08 -22.15
C SER A 16 11.58 -8.52 -20.69
N HIS A 17 10.81 -9.57 -20.35
CA HIS A 17 10.74 -10.08 -18.97
C HIS A 17 12.05 -10.73 -18.52
N LEU A 18 12.86 -11.25 -19.44
CA LEU A 18 14.17 -11.85 -19.14
C LEU A 18 15.21 -10.80 -18.72
N HIS A 19 15.16 -9.59 -19.27
CA HIS A 19 16.07 -8.51 -18.87
C HIS A 19 15.69 -7.83 -17.54
N ILE A 20 14.40 -7.74 -17.23
CA ILE A 20 13.91 -7.13 -15.97
C ILE A 20 14.45 -7.90 -14.75
N LEU A 21 14.61 -9.22 -14.87
CA LEU A 21 15.02 -10.10 -13.77
C LEU A 21 16.54 -10.29 -13.64
N ASN A 22 17.33 -9.92 -14.66
CA ASN A 22 18.71 -10.39 -14.72
C ASN A 22 19.77 -9.43 -14.16
N LYS A 23 19.36 -8.36 -13.46
CA LYS A 23 20.26 -7.42 -12.76
C LYS A 23 21.54 -7.05 -13.55
N GLY A 24 21.45 -6.94 -14.88
CA GLY A 24 22.57 -6.58 -15.77
C GLY A 24 23.40 -7.71 -16.38
N THR A 25 23.11 -9.00 -16.12
CA THR A 25 23.98 -10.11 -16.58
C THR A 25 23.76 -10.49 -18.07
N LEU A 26 22.62 -10.14 -18.67
CA LEU A 26 22.28 -10.48 -20.07
C LEU A 26 22.37 -9.28 -21.04
N GLY A 27 22.74 -8.09 -20.55
CA GLY A 27 22.86 -6.89 -21.39
C GLY A 27 22.54 -5.59 -20.66
N ILE A 28 22.77 -4.46 -21.34
CA ILE A 28 22.49 -3.10 -20.85
C ILE A 28 21.13 -2.65 -21.38
N ILE A 29 20.24 -2.23 -20.48
CA ILE A 29 18.95 -1.63 -20.85
C ILE A 29 19.19 -0.20 -21.33
N THR A 30 19.01 0.06 -22.63
CA THR A 30 19.25 1.39 -23.22
C THR A 30 18.00 2.23 -23.43
N LYS A 31 16.82 1.59 -23.47
CA LYS A 31 15.51 2.25 -23.62
C LYS A 31 14.45 1.47 -22.86
N ILE A 32 13.53 2.20 -22.23
CA ILE A 32 12.38 1.64 -21.52
C ILE A 32 11.13 2.37 -22.04
N ALA A 33 10.09 1.60 -22.39
CA ALA A 33 8.76 2.13 -22.61
C ALA A 33 7.89 1.74 -21.41
N LEU A 34 7.34 2.74 -20.71
CA LEU A 34 6.51 2.54 -19.52
C LEU A 34 5.06 2.89 -19.86
N SER A 35 4.12 2.04 -19.43
CA SER A 35 2.71 2.39 -19.40
C SER A 35 2.43 3.07 -18.07
N CYS A 36 2.16 4.37 -18.09
CA CYS A 36 1.84 5.12 -16.89
C CYS A 36 0.31 5.12 -16.68
N PRO A 37 -0.20 4.62 -15.54
CA PRO A 37 -1.62 4.72 -15.24
C PRO A 37 -2.04 6.19 -15.12
N LYS A 38 -3.32 6.47 -15.36
CA LYS A 38 -3.89 7.81 -15.14
C LYS A 38 -3.76 8.18 -13.67
N LEU A 39 -3.47 9.44 -13.39
CA LEU A 39 -3.49 9.98 -12.02
C LEU A 39 -4.89 9.78 -11.40
N PRO A 40 -5.01 9.13 -10.24
CA PRO A 40 -6.29 9.00 -9.55
C PRO A 40 -6.79 10.38 -9.10
N THR A 41 -8.12 10.55 -9.06
CA THR A 41 -8.76 11.81 -8.64
C THR A 41 -9.07 11.84 -7.15
N SER A 42 -8.96 10.70 -6.48
CA SER A 42 -9.20 10.52 -5.04
C SER A 42 -8.06 9.71 -4.45
N ARG A 43 -7.58 10.15 -3.28
CA ARG A 43 -6.53 9.48 -2.51
C ARG A 43 -6.84 9.59 -1.02
N GLN A 44 -6.67 8.51 -0.29
CA GLN A 44 -6.84 8.50 1.16
C GLN A 44 -5.74 7.66 1.79
N ALA A 45 -5.33 8.05 2.98
CA ALA A 45 -4.33 7.32 3.76
C ALA A 45 -4.81 7.23 5.20
N ALA A 46 -4.65 6.06 5.81
CA ALA A 46 -4.90 5.81 7.21
C ALA A 46 -3.67 5.15 7.84
N LEU A 47 -3.32 5.61 9.04
CA LEU A 47 -2.31 4.99 9.88
C LEU A 47 -3.03 4.29 11.03
N LEU A 48 -2.79 2.99 11.20
CA LEU A 48 -3.44 2.16 12.22
C LEU A 48 -2.38 1.47 13.07
N GLN A 49 -2.77 1.05 14.27
CA GLN A 49 -1.92 0.32 15.20
C GLN A 49 -2.57 -1.04 15.49
N CYS A 50 -1.83 -2.13 15.36
CA CYS A 50 -2.28 -3.47 15.68
C CYS A 50 -1.46 -4.03 16.85
N PRO A 51 -2.07 -4.68 17.85
CA PRO A 51 -1.32 -5.23 18.98
C PRO A 51 -0.53 -6.49 18.59
N THR A 52 -1.04 -7.31 17.67
CA THR A 52 -0.33 -8.52 17.24
C THR A 52 -0.20 -8.64 15.71
N PHE A 53 0.77 -9.44 15.27
CA PHE A 53 0.92 -9.76 13.86
C PHE A 53 -0.28 -10.55 13.30
N ASN A 54 -1.03 -11.26 14.14
CA ASN A 54 -2.25 -11.92 13.69
C ASN A 54 -3.32 -10.89 13.34
N ASP A 55 -3.42 -9.81 14.10
CA ASP A 55 -4.34 -8.70 13.84
C ASP A 55 -3.98 -7.98 12.54
N VAL A 56 -2.68 -7.79 12.27
CA VAL A 56 -2.20 -7.29 10.97
C VAL A 56 -2.72 -8.14 9.80
N ARG A 57 -2.70 -9.47 9.94
CA ARG A 57 -3.20 -10.39 8.90
C ARG A 57 -4.71 -10.29 8.73
N THR A 58 -5.44 -10.16 9.84
CA THR A 58 -6.90 -9.96 9.82
C THR A 58 -7.24 -8.64 9.16
N THR A 59 -6.60 -7.54 9.55
CA THR A 59 -6.74 -6.21 8.96
C THR A 59 -6.43 -6.20 7.46
N LEU A 60 -5.38 -6.92 7.02
CA LEU A 60 -5.08 -7.07 5.59
C LEU A 60 -6.18 -7.83 4.84
N SER A 61 -6.77 -8.86 5.45
CA SER A 61 -7.89 -9.60 4.86
C SER A 61 -9.11 -8.70 4.71
N THR A 62 -9.47 -7.96 5.76
CA THR A 62 -10.59 -7.02 5.78
C THR A 62 -10.38 -5.88 4.78
N ALA A 63 -9.16 -5.34 4.67
CA ALA A 63 -8.81 -4.30 3.70
C ALA A 63 -9.04 -4.79 2.26
N LYS A 64 -8.62 -6.02 1.94
CA LYS A 64 -8.85 -6.61 0.61
C LYS A 64 -10.33 -6.82 0.30
N GLU A 65 -11.13 -7.14 1.31
CA GLU A 65 -12.57 -7.36 1.14
C GLU A 65 -13.35 -6.05 1.00
N LYS A 66 -13.08 -5.07 1.86
CA LYS A 66 -13.84 -3.80 1.95
C LYS A 66 -13.37 -2.75 0.94
N LEU A 67 -12.05 -2.58 0.79
CA LEU A 67 -11.46 -1.56 -0.08
C LEU A 67 -11.28 -2.08 -1.50
N GLY A 68 -10.95 -3.37 -1.65
CA GLY A 68 -10.96 -4.06 -2.94
C GLY A 68 -10.15 -3.34 -4.02
N GLU A 69 -10.86 -2.85 -5.05
CA GLU A 69 -10.26 -2.25 -6.24
C GLU A 69 -9.58 -0.90 -6.01
N ILE A 70 -9.93 -0.20 -4.92
CA ILE A 70 -9.33 1.10 -4.60
C ILE A 70 -8.11 0.97 -3.69
N LEU A 71 -7.80 -0.23 -3.17
CA LEU A 71 -6.61 -0.44 -2.33
C LEU A 71 -5.33 -0.28 -3.17
N SER A 72 -4.52 0.75 -2.86
CA SER A 72 -3.28 1.04 -3.60
C SER A 72 -2.02 0.60 -2.86
N ALA A 73 -2.01 0.73 -1.52
CA ALA A 73 -0.89 0.33 -0.69
C ALA A 73 -1.37 -0.23 0.66
N PHE A 74 -0.61 -1.20 1.16
CA PHE A 74 -0.73 -1.72 2.51
C PHE A 74 0.69 -2.05 2.99
N GLU A 75 1.21 -1.25 3.90
CA GLU A 75 2.55 -1.41 4.47
C GLU A 75 2.43 -1.60 5.98
N PHE A 76 3.27 -2.45 6.55
CA PHE A 76 3.36 -2.60 8.00
C PHE A 76 4.79 -2.30 8.46
N MET A 77 4.91 -1.82 9.69
CA MET A 77 6.18 -1.48 10.34
C MET A 77 6.16 -1.99 11.78
N ASP A 78 7.26 -2.59 12.21
CA ASP A 78 7.43 -3.02 13.59
C ASP A 78 7.72 -1.80 14.48
N TYR A 79 7.36 -1.89 15.77
CA TYR A 79 7.59 -0.84 16.76
C TYR A 79 9.01 -0.28 16.75
N GLU A 80 10.02 -1.17 16.66
CA GLU A 80 11.44 -0.80 16.68
C GLU A 80 11.82 0.13 15.53
N VAL A 81 11.25 -0.10 14.34
CA VAL A 81 11.50 0.73 13.15
C VAL A 81 10.87 2.11 13.34
N VAL A 82 9.63 2.16 13.82
CA VAL A 82 8.92 3.42 14.04
C VAL A 82 9.58 4.24 15.14
N SER A 83 9.99 3.59 16.24
CA SER A 83 10.73 4.21 17.35
C SER A 83 12.05 4.82 16.88
N LEU A 84 12.83 4.09 16.08
CA LEU A 84 14.09 4.60 15.53
C LEU A 84 13.86 5.81 14.61
N VAL A 85 12.83 5.77 13.76
CA VAL A 85 12.49 6.90 12.88
C VAL A 85 12.07 8.12 13.69
N GLN A 86 11.23 7.94 14.73
CA GLN A 86 10.77 9.02 15.60
C GLN A 86 11.94 9.66 16.38
N GLN A 87 12.89 8.87 16.86
CA GLN A 87 14.10 9.38 17.53
C GLN A 87 14.96 10.25 16.60
N GLN A 88 15.06 9.87 15.32
CA GLN A 88 15.89 10.58 14.34
C GLN A 88 15.18 11.79 13.72
N GLN A 89 13.85 11.73 13.58
CA GLN A 89 13.03 12.76 12.94
C GLN A 89 12.13 13.44 13.98
N GLN A 90 12.63 14.52 14.60
CA GLN A 90 11.99 15.28 15.69
C GLN A 90 10.67 15.99 15.33
N GLN A 91 10.03 15.66 14.19
CA GLN A 91 8.89 16.40 13.63
C GLN A 91 7.54 15.68 13.72
N THR A 92 7.49 14.39 14.08
CA THR A 92 6.22 13.66 14.18
C THR A 92 6.28 12.63 15.29
N VAL A 93 5.39 12.77 16.28
CA VAL A 93 5.18 11.78 17.34
C VAL A 93 4.12 10.80 16.83
N LEU A 94 4.51 9.55 16.61
CA LEU A 94 3.63 8.46 16.19
C LEU A 94 3.38 7.46 17.32
N ILE A 95 4.31 7.38 18.28
CA ILE A 95 4.23 6.58 19.50
C ILE A 95 4.07 7.56 20.67
N GLU A 96 3.02 7.39 21.47
CA GLU A 96 2.84 8.19 22.69
C GLU A 96 3.79 7.69 23.79
N GLU A 97 4.33 8.59 24.62
CA GLU A 97 5.33 8.24 25.65
C GLU A 97 4.76 7.33 26.77
N GLU A 98 3.43 7.16 26.83
CA GLU A 98 2.73 6.31 27.80
C GLU A 98 2.43 4.90 27.29
N ASP A 99 2.83 4.55 26.04
CA ASP A 99 2.75 3.18 25.53
C ASP A 99 3.76 2.32 26.31
N ASP A 100 3.28 1.71 27.38
CA ASP A 100 4.01 0.75 28.22
C ASP A 100 4.72 -0.27 27.31
N GLU A 101 6.01 -0.53 27.56
CA GLU A 101 6.91 -1.42 26.77
C GLU A 101 6.40 -2.88 26.59
N SER A 102 5.19 -3.18 27.07
CA SER A 102 4.62 -4.50 27.27
C SER A 102 4.30 -5.24 25.97
N ASP A 103 3.89 -4.58 24.87
CA ASP A 103 3.32 -5.31 23.71
C ASP A 103 3.86 -4.96 22.32
N ASN A 104 4.84 -4.05 22.17
CA ASN A 104 5.53 -3.71 20.89
C ASN A 104 4.60 -3.79 19.64
N PRO A 105 3.68 -2.84 19.47
CA PRO A 105 2.65 -2.90 18.45
C PRO A 105 3.21 -2.81 17.02
N PHE A 106 2.38 -3.21 16.06
CA PHE A 106 2.64 -3.04 14.63
C PHE A 106 1.89 -1.82 14.11
N PHE A 107 2.54 -1.02 13.27
CA PHE A 107 1.93 0.12 12.61
C PHE A 107 1.59 -0.23 11.17
N LEU A 108 0.39 0.13 10.71
CA LEU A 108 -0.10 -0.12 9.36
C LEU A 108 -0.38 1.17 8.63
N LEU A 109 0.18 1.32 7.43
CA LEU A 109 -0.17 2.37 6.49
C LEU A 109 -1.04 1.78 5.39
N VAL A 110 -2.30 2.22 5.33
CA VAL A 110 -3.28 1.81 4.32
C VAL A 110 -3.57 2.99 3.42
N GLU A 111 -3.36 2.83 2.11
CA GLU A 111 -3.68 3.85 1.11
C GLU A 111 -4.73 3.35 0.12
N THR A 112 -5.67 4.23 -0.24
CA THR A 112 -6.58 4.01 -1.35
C THR A 112 -6.40 5.05 -2.45
N GLN A 113 -6.60 4.61 -3.69
CA GLN A 113 -6.60 5.45 -4.88
C GLN A 113 -7.81 5.09 -5.75
N GLY A 114 -8.65 6.07 -6.04
CA GLY A 114 -9.88 5.85 -6.78
C GLY A 114 -10.28 7.04 -7.65
N SER A 115 -11.50 6.97 -8.15
CA SER A 115 -12.06 7.95 -9.07
C SER A 115 -13.20 8.79 -8.47
N ASN A 116 -13.73 8.43 -7.30
CA ASN A 116 -14.84 9.14 -6.65
C ASN A 116 -14.53 9.31 -5.16
N SER A 117 -14.18 10.52 -4.76
CA SER A 117 -13.77 10.84 -3.39
C SER A 117 -14.83 10.53 -2.34
N GLU A 118 -16.12 10.65 -2.66
CA GLU A 118 -17.19 10.39 -1.70
C GLU A 118 -17.33 8.89 -1.43
N HIS A 119 -17.43 8.08 -2.50
CA HIS A 119 -17.51 6.62 -2.37
C HIS A 119 -16.23 6.03 -1.76
N ASP A 120 -15.06 6.55 -2.15
CA ASP A 120 -13.79 6.04 -1.62
C ASP A 120 -13.68 6.34 -0.11
N ARG A 121 -14.19 7.50 0.33
CA ARG A 121 -14.24 7.90 1.75
C ARG A 121 -15.18 7.01 2.55
N GLU A 122 -16.38 6.78 2.04
CA GLU A 122 -17.34 5.89 2.70
C GLU A 122 -16.77 4.46 2.84
N LYS A 123 -16.08 3.94 1.82
CA LYS A 123 -15.42 2.64 1.90
C LYS A 123 -14.31 2.62 2.96
N MET A 124 -13.49 3.66 3.04
CA MET A 124 -12.45 3.78 4.05
C MET A 124 -13.04 3.86 5.46
N GLU A 125 -14.07 4.68 5.66
CA GLU A 125 -14.76 4.80 6.95
C GLU A 125 -15.37 3.47 7.40
N GLN A 126 -16.08 2.77 6.52
CA GLN A 126 -16.64 1.44 6.82
C GLN A 126 -15.55 0.40 7.13
N PHE A 127 -14.40 0.49 6.47
CA PHE A 127 -13.26 -0.37 6.76
C PHE A 127 -12.69 -0.07 8.16
N LEU A 128 -12.50 1.20 8.51
CA LEU A 128 -11.99 1.62 9.80
C LEU A 128 -12.94 1.25 10.94
N GLU A 129 -14.25 1.54 10.78
CA GLU A 129 -15.29 1.16 11.73
C GLU A 129 -15.26 -0.35 12.01
N CYS A 130 -15.22 -1.18 10.97
CA CYS A 130 -15.13 -2.64 11.12
C CYS A 130 -13.90 -3.08 11.90
N CYS A 131 -12.73 -2.50 11.62
CA CYS A 131 -11.49 -2.91 12.28
C CYS A 131 -11.49 -2.51 13.77
N MET A 132 -12.04 -1.33 14.09
CA MET A 132 -12.18 -0.85 15.47
C MET A 132 -13.24 -1.64 16.25
N GLU A 133 -14.36 -1.99 15.63
CA GLU A 133 -15.44 -2.78 16.25
C GLU A 133 -15.00 -4.20 16.59
N ASP A 134 -14.22 -4.83 15.69
CA ASP A 134 -13.72 -6.19 15.91
C ASP A 134 -12.49 -6.24 16.85
N GLY A 135 -11.91 -5.08 17.20
CA GLY A 135 -10.84 -4.93 18.20
C GLY A 135 -9.45 -5.36 17.72
N PHE A 136 -9.19 -5.29 16.42
CA PHE A 136 -7.88 -5.62 15.83
C PHE A 136 -6.99 -4.39 15.59
N VAL A 137 -7.55 -3.18 15.72
CA VAL A 137 -6.86 -1.86 15.65
C VAL A 137 -7.44 -0.88 16.66
#